data_AF-R9IWB8-F1
#
_entry.id   AF-R9IWB8-F1
#
_cell.length_a   1.000
_cell.length_b   1.000
_cell.length_c   1.000
_cell.angle_alpha   90.00
_cell.angle_beta   90.00
_cell.angle_gamma   90.00
#
_symmetry.space_group_name_H-M   'P 1'
#
loop_
_entity.id
_entity.type
_entity.pdbx_description
1 polymer ?
#
loop_
_entity_poly.entity_id
_entity_poly.type
_entity_poly.pdbx_seq_one_letter_code
_entity_poly.pdbx_strand_id
1 'polypeptide(L)'
;MLTAAGKVQKELKLSGMNKLDQKKAEREEKEQQKRLADMDPLVRQLKQYREDAEKMRENNQMASIDAKLKSGEGLTPEEEEYLKQNNKDAYREYQEIKEEREAYKKQLKSCKTKEDVEKLKLNKMGNFMAQAQKISNNPVIPKGKKRGLMEKLLKKTMGVQKVHLAFTKTSKYHNLPTEEELTERVKEKTKGQKEIVEKDSSEKDSEQAIAGADLEEEPSGESKEQESVGDKAIDFEEVRETITDYLITDRPRGYGLEYYM
;
A
#
# COMPACT_ATOMS: atom_id res chain seq x y z
N MET A 1 -25.43 21.40 12.17
CA MET A 1 -24.88 22.72 11.78
C MET A 1 -24.04 22.65 10.49
N LEU A 2 -24.55 22.07 9.40
CA LEU A 2 -23.81 21.91 8.12
C LEU A 2 -24.22 22.91 7.04
N THR A 3 -25.19 23.78 7.31
CA THR A 3 -25.78 24.72 6.35
C THR A 3 -25.02 26.04 6.20
N ALA A 4 -24.12 26.37 7.14
CA ALA A 4 -23.39 27.63 7.14
C ALA A 4 -22.19 27.64 6.16
N ALA A 5 -21.42 26.54 6.10
CA ALA A 5 -20.24 26.46 5.25
C ALA A 5 -20.57 26.53 3.74
N GLY A 6 -21.67 25.91 3.32
CA GLY A 6 -22.11 25.94 1.92
C GLY A 6 -22.61 27.32 1.46
N LYS A 7 -23.24 28.11 2.35
CA LYS A 7 -23.67 29.48 2.04
C LYS A 7 -22.48 30.42 1.83
N VAL A 8 -21.48 30.33 2.72
CA VAL A 8 -20.26 31.14 2.64
C VAL A 8 -19.47 30.83 1.36
N GLN A 9 -19.34 29.54 0.99
CA GLN A 9 -18.68 29.16 -0.27
C GLN A 9 -19.42 29.65 -1.53
N LYS A 10 -20.75 29.68 -1.49
CA LYS A 10 -21.57 30.17 -2.61
C LYS A 10 -21.45 31.70 -2.75
N GLU A 11 -21.48 32.44 -1.65
CA GLU A 11 -21.29 33.90 -1.64
C GLU A 11 -19.87 34.30 -2.11
N LEU A 12 -18.83 33.56 -1.69
CA LEU A 12 -17.47 33.73 -2.18
C LEU A 12 -17.36 33.51 -3.71
N LYS A 13 -18.03 32.49 -4.25
CA LYS A 13 -18.08 32.24 -5.70
C LYS A 13 -18.80 33.34 -6.47
N LEU A 14 -19.93 33.84 -5.96
CA LEU A 14 -20.69 34.93 -6.59
C LEU A 14 -19.95 36.27 -6.53
N SER A 15 -19.23 36.54 -5.44
CA SER A 15 -18.45 37.78 -5.26
C SER A 15 -17.29 37.92 -6.25
N GLY A 16 -16.80 36.82 -6.85
CA GLY A 16 -15.75 36.82 -7.86
C GLY A 16 -16.23 37.01 -9.31
N MET A 17 -17.55 37.08 -9.54
CA MET A 17 -18.16 37.18 -10.87
C MET A 17 -18.53 38.62 -11.24
N ASN A 18 -18.52 38.94 -12.53
CA ASN A 18 -18.95 40.26 -13.02
C ASN A 18 -20.48 40.44 -12.85
N LYS A 19 -20.94 41.69 -12.76
CA LYS A 19 -22.38 42.03 -12.53
C LYS A 19 -23.35 41.41 -13.54
N LEU A 20 -22.90 41.21 -14.78
CA LEU A 20 -23.67 40.54 -15.85
C LEU A 20 -23.86 39.05 -15.56
N ASP A 21 -22.80 38.37 -15.12
CA ASP A 21 -22.82 36.94 -14.80
C ASP A 21 -23.59 36.66 -13.52
N GLN A 22 -23.50 37.54 -12.52
CA GLN A 22 -24.33 37.49 -11.30
C GLN A 22 -25.83 37.57 -11.64
N LYS A 23 -26.24 38.56 -12.46
CA LYS A 23 -27.64 38.68 -12.91
C LYS A 23 -28.11 37.49 -13.73
N LYS A 24 -27.22 36.88 -14.52
CA LYS A 24 -27.53 35.70 -15.33
C LYS A 24 -27.74 34.47 -14.45
N ALA A 25 -26.84 34.24 -13.49
CA ALA A 25 -26.96 33.17 -12.49
C ALA A 25 -28.22 33.31 -11.62
N GLU A 26 -28.57 34.53 -11.17
CA GLU A 26 -29.80 34.79 -10.42
C GLU A 26 -31.08 34.50 -11.22
N ARG A 27 -31.08 34.81 -12.52
CA ARG A 27 -32.21 34.48 -13.42
C ARG A 27 -32.33 32.98 -13.62
N GLU A 28 -31.22 32.30 -13.88
CA GLU A 28 -31.17 30.85 -14.02
C GLU A 28 -31.62 30.14 -12.73
N GLU A 29 -31.20 30.62 -11.55
CA GLU A 29 -31.62 30.05 -10.26
C GLU A 29 -33.12 30.27 -10.00
N LYS A 30 -33.67 31.45 -10.32
CA LYS A 30 -35.11 31.71 -10.26
C LYS A 30 -35.90 30.84 -11.23
N GLU A 31 -35.41 30.63 -12.43
CA GLU A 31 -36.04 29.75 -13.43
C GLU A 31 -35.99 28.29 -12.99
N GLN A 32 -34.88 27.84 -12.41
CA GLN A 32 -34.77 26.50 -11.83
C GLN A 32 -35.73 26.32 -10.64
N GLN A 33 -35.84 27.31 -9.75
CA GLN A 33 -36.79 27.27 -8.64
C GLN A 33 -38.24 27.25 -9.12
N LYS A 34 -38.59 28.01 -10.17
CA LYS A 34 -39.91 27.94 -10.80
C LYS A 34 -40.17 26.59 -11.45
N ARG A 35 -39.23 26.05 -12.22
CA ARG A 35 -39.33 24.70 -12.81
C ARG A 35 -39.47 23.61 -11.74
N LEU A 36 -38.77 23.75 -10.63
CA LEU A 36 -38.94 22.87 -9.48
C LEU A 36 -40.33 23.05 -8.86
N ALA A 37 -40.80 24.29 -8.68
CA ALA A 37 -42.11 24.66 -8.14
C ALA A 37 -43.29 24.14 -8.98
N ASP A 38 -43.13 24.10 -10.30
CA ASP A 38 -44.13 23.62 -11.26
C ASP A 38 -44.12 22.08 -11.44
N MET A 39 -43.10 21.38 -10.91
CA MET A 39 -43.08 19.91 -10.88
C MET A 39 -43.99 19.36 -9.79
N ASP A 40 -44.70 18.28 -10.12
CA ASP A 40 -45.54 17.49 -9.22
C ASP A 40 -44.78 17.17 -7.90
N PRO A 41 -45.40 17.32 -6.71
CA PRO A 41 -44.73 17.14 -5.42
C PRO A 41 -43.97 15.81 -5.31
N LEU A 42 -44.50 14.73 -5.91
CA LEU A 42 -43.85 13.42 -5.92
C LEU A 42 -42.57 13.40 -6.78
N VAL A 43 -42.59 14.04 -7.95
CA VAL A 43 -41.42 14.15 -8.84
C VAL A 43 -40.33 15.01 -8.21
N ARG A 44 -40.71 16.09 -7.50
CA ARG A 44 -39.76 16.92 -6.75
C ARG A 44 -39.08 16.13 -5.65
N GLN A 45 -39.85 15.36 -4.88
CA GLN A 45 -39.32 14.52 -3.81
C GLN A 45 -38.39 13.44 -4.37
N LEU A 46 -38.75 12.77 -5.48
CA LEU A 46 -37.89 11.80 -6.16
C LEU A 46 -36.58 12.43 -6.66
N LYS A 47 -36.63 13.66 -7.18
CA LYS A 47 -35.41 14.37 -7.62
C LYS A 47 -34.49 14.69 -6.45
N GLN A 48 -35.04 15.17 -5.33
CA GLN A 48 -34.27 15.41 -4.10
C GLN A 48 -33.64 14.12 -3.57
N TYR A 49 -34.39 13.02 -3.52
CA TYR A 49 -33.83 11.72 -3.12
C TYR A 49 -32.68 11.27 -4.03
N ARG A 50 -32.78 11.50 -5.35
CA ARG A 50 -31.69 11.19 -6.29
C ARG A 50 -30.46 12.05 -6.03
N GLU A 51 -30.63 13.37 -5.90
CA GLU A 51 -29.52 14.29 -5.62
C GLU A 51 -28.85 14.00 -4.28
N ASP A 52 -29.62 13.65 -3.24
CA ASP A 52 -29.09 13.28 -1.94
C ASP A 52 -28.36 11.92 -1.98
N ALA A 53 -28.89 10.95 -2.73
CA ALA A 53 -28.22 9.68 -2.97
C ALA A 53 -26.90 9.84 -3.74
N GLU A 54 -26.86 10.72 -4.74
CA GLU A 54 -25.65 11.05 -5.51
C GLU A 54 -24.60 11.72 -4.62
N LYS A 55 -24.97 12.74 -3.84
CA LYS A 55 -24.06 13.38 -2.88
C LYS A 55 -23.56 12.39 -1.84
N MET A 56 -24.41 11.49 -1.37
CA MET A 56 -24.00 10.45 -0.43
C MET A 56 -23.01 9.49 -1.09
N ARG A 57 -23.22 9.11 -2.36
CA ARG A 57 -22.30 8.27 -3.13
C ARG A 57 -20.95 8.96 -3.33
N GLU A 58 -20.92 10.23 -3.72
CA GLU A 58 -19.69 11.02 -3.88
C GLU A 58 -18.92 11.16 -2.57
N ASN A 59 -19.61 11.48 -1.48
CA ASN A 59 -18.98 11.57 -0.15
C ASN A 59 -18.47 10.21 0.34
N ASN A 60 -19.16 9.12 -0.01
CA ASN A 60 -18.77 7.76 0.37
C ASN A 60 -17.67 7.18 -0.52
N GLN A 61 -17.43 7.72 -1.73
CA GLN A 61 -16.39 7.21 -2.63
C GLN A 61 -15.00 7.30 -2.00
N MET A 62 -14.64 8.45 -1.44
CA MET A 62 -13.34 8.60 -0.76
C MET A 62 -13.18 7.63 0.43
N ALA A 63 -14.25 7.46 1.22
CA ALA A 63 -14.25 6.52 2.35
C ALA A 63 -14.14 5.06 1.89
N SER A 64 -14.79 4.70 0.78
CA SER A 64 -14.72 3.38 0.18
C SER A 64 -13.30 3.06 -0.33
N ILE A 65 -12.68 4.04 -0.99
CA ILE A 65 -11.28 3.97 -1.44
C ILE A 65 -10.35 3.77 -0.25
N ASP A 66 -10.49 4.56 0.81
CA ASP A 66 -9.66 4.43 2.01
C ASP A 66 -9.86 3.08 2.70
N ALA A 67 -11.10 2.60 2.80
CA ALA A 67 -11.42 1.28 3.36
C ALA A 67 -10.80 0.13 2.55
N LYS A 68 -10.83 0.21 1.21
CA LYS A 68 -10.16 -0.76 0.32
C LYS A 68 -8.65 -0.76 0.53
N LEU A 69 -8.02 0.42 0.61
CA LEU A 69 -6.59 0.50 0.87
C LEU A 69 -6.22 -0.05 2.25
N LYS A 70 -7.02 0.24 3.28
CA LYS A 70 -6.84 -0.30 4.63
C LYS A 70 -7.06 -1.81 4.69
N SER A 71 -7.90 -2.38 3.83
CA SER A 71 -8.04 -3.83 3.69
C SER A 71 -6.96 -4.48 2.83
N GLY A 72 -6.07 -3.68 2.21
CA GLY A 72 -5.03 -4.15 1.28
C GLY A 72 -5.53 -4.47 -0.14
N GLU A 73 -6.75 -4.08 -0.49
CA GLU A 73 -7.29 -4.24 -1.85
C GLU A 73 -6.65 -3.27 -2.85
N GLY A 74 -6.70 -3.64 -4.13
CA GLY A 74 -6.37 -2.72 -5.22
C GLY A 74 -7.55 -1.79 -5.51
N LEU A 75 -7.27 -0.62 -6.08
CA LEU A 75 -8.32 0.28 -6.53
C LEU A 75 -8.77 -0.09 -7.94
N THR A 76 -10.05 0.17 -8.24
CA THR A 76 -10.54 0.06 -9.61
C THR A 76 -10.04 1.26 -10.44
N PRO A 77 -10.01 1.15 -11.78
CA PRO A 77 -9.59 2.27 -12.64
C PRO A 77 -10.39 3.55 -12.38
N GLU A 78 -11.69 3.43 -12.14
CA GLU A 78 -12.59 4.55 -11.79
C GLU A 78 -12.17 5.21 -10.46
N GLU A 79 -11.77 4.43 -9.47
CA GLU A 79 -11.31 4.93 -8.17
C GLU A 79 -9.94 5.60 -8.25
N GLU A 80 -9.04 5.08 -9.11
CA GLU A 80 -7.76 5.71 -9.39
C GLU A 80 -7.92 7.08 -10.06
N GLU A 81 -8.84 7.20 -11.02
CA GLU A 81 -9.16 8.47 -11.68
C GLU A 81 -9.79 9.47 -10.69
N TYR A 82 -10.71 9.00 -9.85
CA TYR A 82 -11.31 9.81 -8.80
C TYR A 82 -10.25 10.35 -7.82
N LEU A 83 -9.30 9.51 -7.38
CA LEU A 83 -8.18 9.96 -6.56
C LEU A 83 -7.33 11.00 -7.27
N LYS A 84 -7.00 10.77 -8.55
CA LYS A 84 -6.17 11.69 -9.33
C LYS A 84 -6.80 13.09 -9.44
N GLN A 85 -8.12 13.17 -9.59
CA GLN A 85 -8.85 14.44 -9.72
C GLN A 85 -9.07 15.13 -8.37
N ASN A 86 -9.43 14.37 -7.33
CA ASN A 86 -9.83 14.95 -6.04
C ASN A 86 -8.70 15.09 -5.03
N ASN A 87 -7.71 14.20 -5.03
CA ASN A 87 -6.61 14.21 -4.06
C ASN A 87 -5.30 13.64 -4.64
N LYS A 88 -4.45 14.53 -5.14
CA LYS A 88 -3.14 14.19 -5.74
C LYS A 88 -2.19 13.52 -4.76
N ASP A 89 -2.22 13.89 -3.47
CA ASP A 89 -1.35 13.30 -2.47
C ASP A 89 -1.75 11.85 -2.20
N ALA A 90 -3.05 11.58 -2.04
CA ALA A 90 -3.56 10.22 -1.88
C ALA A 90 -3.30 9.34 -3.12
N TYR A 91 -3.34 9.92 -4.32
CA TYR A 91 -2.96 9.22 -5.55
C TYR A 91 -1.47 8.80 -5.54
N ARG A 92 -0.55 9.70 -5.13
CA ARG A 92 0.87 9.36 -4.97
C ARG A 92 1.08 8.24 -3.95
N GLU A 93 0.40 8.31 -2.81
CA GLU A 93 0.48 7.25 -1.80
C GLU A 93 0.00 5.90 -2.33
N TYR A 94 -1.09 5.89 -3.10
CA TYR A 94 -1.58 4.68 -3.74
C TYR A 94 -0.56 4.10 -4.73
N GLN A 95 0.08 4.93 -5.55
CA GLN A 95 1.13 4.48 -6.46
C GLN A 95 2.29 3.81 -5.71
N GLU A 96 2.76 4.41 -4.62
CA GLU A 96 3.79 3.78 -3.78
C GLU A 96 3.34 2.43 -3.20
N ILE A 97 2.08 2.32 -2.74
CA ILE A 97 1.53 1.06 -2.23
C ILE A 97 1.48 0.01 -3.35
N LYS A 98 1.09 0.41 -4.56
CA LYS A 98 1.04 -0.48 -5.73
C LYS A 98 2.43 -0.99 -6.10
N GLU A 99 3.41 -0.09 -6.19
CA GLU A 99 4.80 -0.44 -6.47
C GLU A 99 5.38 -1.38 -5.41
N GLU A 100 5.13 -1.11 -4.14
CA GLU A 100 5.55 -1.95 -3.01
C GLU A 100 4.99 -3.38 -3.14
N ARG A 101 3.71 -3.50 -3.48
CA ARG A 101 3.03 -4.79 -3.69
C ARG A 101 3.61 -5.53 -4.89
N GLU A 102 3.86 -4.83 -6.00
CA GLU A 102 4.44 -5.41 -7.20
C GLU A 102 5.89 -5.85 -6.99
N ALA A 103 6.68 -5.06 -6.27
CA ALA A 103 8.06 -5.41 -5.89
C ALA A 103 8.08 -6.69 -5.06
N TYR A 104 7.23 -6.77 -4.02
CA TYR A 104 7.12 -7.98 -3.20
C TYR A 104 6.64 -9.19 -4.01
N LYS A 105 5.68 -9.00 -4.93
CA LYS A 105 5.23 -10.06 -5.85
C LYS A 105 6.37 -10.56 -6.77
N LYS A 106 7.24 -9.68 -7.24
CA LYS A 106 8.43 -10.04 -8.03
C LYS A 106 9.41 -10.86 -7.19
N GLN A 107 9.66 -10.44 -5.95
CA GLN A 107 10.53 -11.16 -5.00
C GLN A 107 9.99 -12.57 -4.67
N LEU A 108 8.69 -12.72 -4.44
CA LEU A 108 8.06 -14.03 -4.23
C LEU A 108 8.23 -14.96 -5.44
N LYS A 109 8.26 -14.42 -6.66
CA LYS A 109 8.47 -15.24 -7.86
C LYS A 109 9.91 -15.75 -7.98
N SER A 110 10.88 -15.03 -7.42
CA SER A 110 12.31 -15.41 -7.41
C SER A 110 12.68 -16.37 -6.27
N CYS A 111 11.84 -16.52 -5.24
CA CYS A 111 12.04 -17.51 -4.18
C CYS A 111 12.05 -18.93 -4.78
N LYS A 112 13.04 -19.74 -4.37
CA LYS A 112 13.23 -21.11 -4.88
C LYS A 112 12.80 -22.16 -3.87
N THR A 113 12.92 -21.87 -2.58
CA THR A 113 12.51 -22.75 -1.49
C THR A 113 11.35 -22.16 -0.69
N LYS A 114 10.75 -22.95 0.21
CA LYS A 114 9.77 -22.44 1.19
C LYS A 114 10.43 -21.52 2.22
N GLU A 115 11.65 -21.85 2.64
CA GLU A 115 12.46 -21.07 3.57
C GLU A 115 12.80 -19.70 3.00
N ASP A 116 13.06 -19.58 1.68
CA ASP A 116 13.26 -18.29 1.02
C ASP A 116 12.02 -17.39 1.15
N VAL A 117 10.82 -17.98 1.06
CA VAL A 117 9.55 -17.25 1.19
C VAL A 117 9.34 -16.78 2.63
N GLU A 118 9.67 -17.61 3.61
CA GLU A 118 9.62 -17.26 5.02
C GLU A 118 10.66 -16.20 5.39
N LYS A 119 11.92 -16.35 4.94
CA LYS A 119 12.98 -15.33 5.10
C LYS A 119 12.56 -14.00 4.48
N LEU A 120 11.97 -14.02 3.29
CA LEU A 120 11.46 -12.81 2.63
C LEU A 120 10.33 -12.15 3.43
N LYS A 121 9.39 -12.95 3.97
CA LYS A 121 8.34 -12.48 4.87
C LYS A 121 8.93 -11.81 6.11
N LEU A 122 9.82 -12.48 6.83
CA LEU A 122 10.46 -11.98 8.05
C LEU A 122 11.23 -10.68 7.77
N ASN A 123 12.04 -10.65 6.71
CA ASN A 123 12.75 -9.44 6.32
C ASN A 123 11.79 -8.27 6.06
N LYS A 124 10.67 -8.54 5.38
CA LYS A 124 9.70 -7.49 5.08
C LYS A 124 8.97 -6.99 6.32
N MET A 125 8.61 -7.90 7.23
CA MET A 125 7.94 -7.55 8.49
C MET A 125 8.87 -6.79 9.43
N GLY A 126 10.12 -7.22 9.56
CA GLY A 126 11.15 -6.48 10.31
C GLY A 126 11.33 -5.05 9.78
N ASN A 127 11.37 -4.88 8.45
CA ASN A 127 11.46 -3.55 7.84
C ASN A 127 10.24 -2.65 8.13
N PHE A 128 9.03 -3.21 8.18
CA PHE A 128 7.84 -2.44 8.54
C PHE A 128 7.80 -2.13 10.03
N MET A 129 8.18 -3.08 10.89
CA MET A 129 8.26 -2.86 12.35
C MET A 129 9.26 -1.75 12.69
N ALA A 130 10.46 -1.78 12.09
CA ALA A 130 11.46 -0.73 12.27
C ALA A 130 10.94 0.65 11.80
N GLN A 131 10.19 0.70 10.69
CA GLN A 131 9.55 1.94 10.24
C GLN A 131 8.48 2.43 11.23
N ALA A 132 7.64 1.53 11.75
CA ALA A 132 6.62 1.85 12.73
C ALA A 132 7.25 2.46 14.00
N GLN A 133 8.27 1.81 14.55
CA GLN A 133 9.02 2.30 15.71
C GLN A 133 9.69 3.64 15.44
N LYS A 134 10.29 3.82 14.26
CA LYS A 134 10.91 5.10 13.87
C LYS A 134 9.87 6.23 13.81
N ILE A 135 8.66 5.96 13.32
CA ILE A 135 7.59 6.96 13.26
C ILE A 135 7.06 7.27 14.66
N SER A 136 6.81 6.25 15.49
CA SER A 136 6.27 6.43 16.85
C SER A 136 7.24 7.18 17.75
N ASN A 137 8.52 6.82 17.71
CA ASN A 137 9.54 7.30 18.64
C ASN A 137 10.14 8.66 18.23
N ASN A 138 9.97 9.11 16.98
CA ASN A 138 10.55 10.37 16.53
C ASN A 138 9.85 11.58 17.18
N PRO A 139 10.52 12.39 18.02
CA PRO A 139 9.90 13.52 18.73
C PRO A 139 9.60 14.72 17.83
N VAL A 140 10.24 14.83 16.67
CA VAL A 140 10.15 15.99 15.77
C VAL A 140 8.88 15.96 14.92
N ILE A 141 8.28 14.79 14.70
CA ILE A 141 7.09 14.63 13.87
C ILE A 141 5.83 14.97 14.69
N PRO A 142 4.99 15.93 14.27
CA PRO A 142 3.71 16.22 14.94
C PRO A 142 2.79 14.99 14.97
N LYS A 143 2.00 14.85 16.04
CA LYS A 143 1.09 13.69 16.25
C LYS A 143 0.20 13.39 15.04
N GLY A 144 -0.42 14.40 14.44
CA GLY A 144 -1.27 14.22 13.25
C GLY A 144 -0.50 13.66 12.05
N LYS A 145 0.75 14.10 11.84
CA LYS A 145 1.61 13.56 10.79
C LYS A 145 2.08 12.15 11.10
N LYS A 146 2.35 11.82 12.37
CA LYS A 146 2.66 10.44 12.80
C LYS A 146 1.52 9.49 12.46
N ARG A 147 0.28 9.88 12.77
CA ARG A 147 -0.90 9.09 12.41
C ARG A 147 -0.99 8.85 10.91
N GLY A 148 -0.84 9.89 10.08
CA GLY A 148 -0.87 9.74 8.63
C GLY A 148 0.22 8.80 8.10
N LEU A 149 1.45 8.92 8.62
CA LEU A 149 2.56 8.01 8.25
C LEU A 149 2.31 6.57 8.71
N MET A 150 1.73 6.40 9.90
CA MET A 150 1.39 5.09 10.45
C MET A 150 0.23 4.44 9.67
N GLU A 151 -0.78 5.22 9.27
CA GLU A 151 -1.87 4.76 8.38
C GLU A 151 -1.35 4.36 7.00
N LYS A 152 -0.40 5.12 6.44
CA LYS A 152 0.27 4.77 5.18
C LYS A 152 1.04 3.45 5.31
N LEU A 153 1.75 3.26 6.42
CA LEU A 153 2.47 2.03 6.70
C LEU A 153 1.51 0.85 6.85
N LEU A 154 0.38 1.02 7.54
CA LEU A 154 -0.68 0.00 7.66
C LEU A 154 -1.16 -0.46 6.27
N LYS A 155 -1.48 0.48 5.38
CA LYS A 155 -1.94 0.18 4.01
C LYS A 155 -0.89 -0.62 3.23
N LYS A 156 0.40 -0.29 3.36
CA LYS A 156 1.50 -1.05 2.76
C LYS A 156 1.58 -2.47 3.32
N THR A 157 1.55 -2.64 4.65
CA THR A 157 1.58 -3.94 5.32
C THR A 157 0.42 -4.84 4.86
N MET A 158 -0.82 -4.32 4.86
CA MET A 158 -2.02 -5.04 4.43
C MET A 158 -1.96 -5.44 2.95
N GLY A 159 -1.47 -4.53 2.09
CA GLY A 159 -1.28 -4.81 0.67
C GLY A 159 -0.29 -5.94 0.42
N VAL A 160 0.85 -5.94 1.13
CA VAL A 160 1.86 -7.00 1.06
C VAL A 160 1.33 -8.32 1.62
N GLN A 161 0.62 -8.29 2.75
CA GLN A 161 0.00 -9.47 3.35
C GLN A 161 -0.95 -10.17 2.38
N LYS A 162 -1.81 -9.42 1.68
CA LYS A 162 -2.71 -9.99 0.66
C LYS A 162 -1.95 -10.67 -0.48
N VAL A 163 -0.85 -10.08 -0.95
CA VAL A 163 -0.01 -10.69 -1.98
C VAL A 163 0.65 -11.97 -1.47
N HIS A 164 1.16 -11.96 -0.24
CA HIS A 164 1.76 -13.13 0.40
C HIS A 164 0.74 -14.27 0.52
N LEU A 165 -0.44 -13.99 1.09
CA LEU A 165 -1.53 -14.96 1.23
C LEU A 165 -2.03 -15.50 -0.11
N ALA A 166 -2.06 -14.67 -1.14
CA ALA A 166 -2.41 -15.13 -2.48
C ALA A 166 -1.36 -16.08 -3.04
N PHE A 167 -0.07 -15.81 -2.82
CA PHE A 167 1.02 -16.66 -3.28
C PHE A 167 1.09 -17.99 -2.55
N THR A 168 0.93 -18.02 -1.23
CA THR A 168 0.97 -19.27 -0.44
C THR A 168 -0.16 -20.24 -0.79
N LYS A 169 -1.27 -19.74 -1.34
CA LYS A 169 -2.38 -20.54 -1.87
C LYS A 169 -2.13 -21.08 -3.28
N THR A 170 -1.07 -20.68 -3.97
CA THR A 170 -0.79 -21.13 -5.34
C THR A 170 -0.12 -22.49 -5.36
N SER A 171 -0.40 -23.29 -6.40
CA SER A 171 0.32 -24.55 -6.65
C SER A 171 1.83 -24.34 -6.78
N LYS A 172 2.27 -23.16 -7.26
CA LYS A 172 3.69 -22.82 -7.34
C LYS A 172 4.35 -22.89 -5.96
N TYR A 173 3.72 -22.33 -4.92
CA TYR A 173 4.23 -22.39 -3.55
C TYR A 173 4.22 -23.81 -2.99
N HIS A 174 3.13 -24.55 -3.19
CA HIS A 174 3.03 -25.94 -2.71
C HIS A 174 4.08 -26.87 -3.34
N ASN A 175 4.49 -26.58 -4.57
CA ASN A 175 5.53 -27.32 -5.30
C ASN A 175 6.96 -26.82 -5.02
N LEU A 176 7.15 -25.80 -4.17
CA LEU A 176 8.49 -25.37 -3.79
C LEU A 176 9.15 -26.46 -2.93
N PRO A 177 10.39 -26.87 -3.24
CA PRO A 177 11.13 -27.81 -2.41
C PRO A 177 11.52 -27.15 -1.09
N THR A 178 11.76 -27.98 -0.08
CA THR A 178 12.45 -27.60 1.15
C THR A 178 13.93 -27.33 0.82
N GLU A 179 14.60 -26.45 1.58
CA GLU A 179 16.01 -26.09 1.37
C GLU A 179 16.91 -27.35 1.31
N GLU A 180 16.63 -28.36 2.13
CA GLU A 180 17.32 -29.66 2.13
C GLU A 180 17.19 -30.41 0.80
N GLU A 181 15.96 -30.58 0.27
CA GLU A 181 15.70 -31.28 -1.00
C GLU A 181 16.35 -30.57 -2.21
N LEU A 182 16.43 -29.24 -2.16
CA LEU A 182 17.10 -28.46 -3.20
C LEU A 182 18.61 -28.64 -3.15
N THR A 183 19.21 -28.64 -1.96
CA THR A 183 20.65 -28.89 -1.81
C THR A 183 21.03 -30.31 -2.22
N GLU A 184 20.19 -31.31 -1.96
CA GLU A 184 20.39 -32.69 -2.42
C GLU A 184 20.29 -32.81 -3.94
N ARG A 185 19.27 -32.22 -4.58
CA ARG A 185 19.17 -32.21 -6.04
C ARG A 185 20.33 -31.49 -6.72
N VAL A 186 20.86 -30.42 -6.12
CA VAL A 186 22.05 -29.74 -6.65
C VAL A 186 23.29 -30.61 -6.47
N LYS A 187 23.45 -31.29 -5.32
CA LYS A 187 24.55 -32.24 -5.09
C LYS A 187 24.48 -33.43 -6.05
N GLU A 188 23.31 -33.98 -6.34
CA GLU A 188 23.13 -35.06 -7.32
C GLU A 188 23.43 -34.60 -8.75
N LYS A 189 22.93 -33.41 -9.16
CA LYS A 189 23.23 -32.86 -10.49
C LYS A 189 24.71 -32.51 -10.67
N THR A 190 25.37 -32.00 -9.64
CA THR A 190 26.82 -31.72 -9.68
C THR A 190 27.66 -32.98 -9.65
N LYS A 191 27.22 -34.06 -8.96
CA LYS A 191 27.83 -35.38 -9.07
C LYS A 191 27.67 -35.97 -10.47
N GLY A 192 26.47 -35.93 -11.04
CA GLY A 192 26.23 -36.41 -12.41
C GLY A 192 26.98 -35.61 -13.48
N GLN A 193 27.14 -34.28 -13.32
CA GLN A 193 27.99 -33.49 -14.22
C GLN A 193 29.48 -33.78 -14.05
N LYS A 194 29.96 -34.04 -12.83
CA LYS A 194 31.34 -34.49 -12.60
C LYS A 194 31.59 -35.86 -13.26
N GLU A 195 30.66 -36.80 -13.18
CA GLU A 195 30.76 -38.10 -13.86
C GLU A 195 30.72 -37.99 -15.40
N ILE A 196 30.05 -36.98 -15.97
CA ILE A 196 30.05 -36.73 -17.42
C ILE A 196 31.38 -36.11 -17.87
N VAL A 197 31.97 -35.20 -17.07
CA VAL A 197 33.27 -34.58 -17.38
C VAL A 197 34.42 -35.58 -17.21
N GLU A 198 34.35 -36.50 -16.25
CA GLU A 198 35.36 -37.55 -16.02
C GLU A 198 35.36 -38.64 -17.12
N LYS A 199 34.29 -38.73 -17.91
CA LYS A 199 34.17 -39.66 -19.04
C LYS A 199 34.59 -39.07 -20.39
N ASP A 200 34.82 -37.76 -20.45
CA ASP A 200 35.22 -37.03 -21.68
C ASP A 200 36.68 -36.55 -21.63
N SER A 201 37.37 -36.75 -20.50
CA SER A 201 38.79 -36.37 -20.32
C SER A 201 39.78 -37.49 -20.63
N SER A 202 39.39 -38.55 -21.35
CA SER A 202 40.28 -39.63 -21.75
C SER A 202 40.68 -39.60 -23.22
N GLU A 203 40.76 -38.42 -23.86
CA GLU A 203 41.46 -38.30 -25.14
C GLU A 203 41.97 -36.87 -25.41
N LYS A 204 43.30 -36.79 -25.51
CA LYS A 204 44.15 -35.77 -26.18
C LYS A 204 44.85 -34.73 -25.29
N ASP A 205 46.10 -35.11 -25.05
CA ASP A 205 47.29 -34.33 -24.72
C ASP A 205 47.54 -33.19 -25.73
N SER A 206 47.92 -32.00 -25.25
CA SER A 206 49.00 -31.15 -25.78
C SER A 206 49.09 -29.80 -25.07
N GLU A 207 50.32 -29.46 -24.69
CA GLU A 207 50.80 -28.27 -23.99
C GLU A 207 50.44 -26.94 -24.67
N GLN A 208 50.18 -25.89 -23.88
CA GLN A 208 51.07 -24.72 -23.84
C GLN A 208 50.79 -23.79 -22.64
N ALA A 209 51.87 -23.40 -21.97
CA ALA A 209 51.92 -22.49 -20.84
C ALA A 209 51.71 -21.03 -21.24
N ILE A 210 51.02 -20.25 -20.39
CA ILE A 210 51.44 -18.87 -20.10
C ILE A 210 50.99 -18.46 -18.69
N ALA A 211 51.98 -17.92 -17.96
CA ALA A 211 51.93 -17.41 -16.60
C ALA A 211 51.28 -16.02 -16.52
N GLY A 212 50.83 -15.64 -15.32
CA GLY A 212 50.53 -14.25 -14.99
C GLY A 212 49.65 -14.12 -13.75
N ALA A 213 50.29 -14.04 -12.57
CA ALA A 213 49.68 -13.60 -11.33
C ALA A 213 49.33 -12.09 -11.41
N ASP A 214 48.20 -11.67 -10.81
CA ASP A 214 48.28 -10.68 -9.74
C ASP A 214 47.02 -10.65 -8.87
N LEU A 215 47.28 -10.40 -7.59
CA LEU A 215 46.38 -10.35 -6.44
C LEU A 215 46.06 -8.87 -6.09
N GLU A 216 44.97 -8.71 -5.32
CA GLU A 216 44.57 -7.52 -4.54
C GLU A 216 43.94 -6.37 -5.37
N GLU A 217 42.93 -5.64 -4.91
CA GLU A 217 42.54 -5.26 -3.55
C GLU A 217 41.07 -4.79 -3.56
N GLU A 218 40.35 -5.05 -2.46
CA GLU A 218 39.08 -4.40 -2.08
C GLU A 218 39.26 -2.86 -1.95
N PRO A 219 38.18 -2.07 -1.88
CA PRO A 219 37.75 -1.68 -0.52
C PRO A 219 36.22 -1.60 -0.32
N SER A 220 35.80 -2.25 0.77
CA SER A 220 34.93 -1.74 1.85
C SER A 220 34.71 -0.21 1.85
N GLY A 221 33.58 0.35 2.25
CA GLY A 221 32.49 -0.15 3.08
C GLY A 221 31.67 1.03 3.60
N GLU A 222 31.06 0.82 4.76
CA GLU A 222 30.20 1.69 5.58
C GLU A 222 28.71 1.81 5.19
N SER A 223 27.75 1.60 6.09
CA SER A 223 27.63 0.82 7.33
C SER A 223 26.17 0.98 7.76
N LYS A 224 25.46 -0.14 8.01
CA LYS A 224 24.16 -0.13 8.69
C LYS A 224 24.36 -0.71 10.08
N GLU A 225 24.25 0.15 11.08
CA GLU A 225 24.05 -0.26 12.46
C GLU A 225 22.72 -1.03 12.55
N GLN A 226 22.82 -2.33 12.77
CA GLN A 226 21.70 -3.18 13.18
C GLN A 226 21.76 -3.30 14.69
N GLU A 227 20.90 -2.54 15.37
CA GLU A 227 20.53 -2.88 16.75
C GLU A 227 19.74 -4.20 16.73
N SER A 228 20.26 -5.15 17.49
CA SER A 228 19.67 -6.46 17.74
C SER A 228 18.37 -6.33 18.52
N VAL A 229 17.24 -6.52 17.86
CA VAL A 229 15.95 -6.75 18.52
C VAL A 229 15.74 -8.26 18.58
N GLY A 230 15.50 -8.76 19.79
CA GLY A 230 15.48 -10.17 20.15
C GLY A 230 14.54 -11.06 19.34
N ASP A 231 14.86 -12.35 19.44
CA ASP A 231 14.46 -13.52 18.65
C ASP A 231 12.96 -13.89 18.71
N LYS A 232 12.05 -12.92 18.59
CA LYS A 232 10.64 -13.16 18.33
C LYS A 232 10.41 -13.08 16.82
N ALA A 233 9.88 -14.16 16.24
CA ALA A 233 9.55 -14.21 14.82
C ALA A 233 8.45 -13.20 14.50
N ILE A 234 8.84 -12.05 13.94
CA ILE A 234 7.93 -10.95 13.60
C ILE A 234 7.02 -11.40 12.45
N ASP A 235 5.71 -11.53 12.71
CA ASP A 235 4.70 -11.87 11.71
C ASP A 235 3.87 -10.64 11.27
N PHE A 236 3.12 -10.76 10.17
CA PHE A 236 2.18 -9.76 9.66
C PHE A 236 1.18 -9.31 10.73
N GLU A 237 0.68 -10.23 11.56
CA GLU A 237 -0.30 -9.89 12.59
C GLU A 237 0.33 -9.00 13.67
N GLU A 238 1.53 -9.32 14.14
CA GLU A 238 2.23 -8.53 15.16
C GLU A 238 2.56 -7.11 14.66
N VAL A 239 3.03 -6.99 13.40
CA VAL A 239 3.26 -5.68 12.78
C VAL A 239 1.96 -4.90 12.66
N ARG A 240 0.89 -5.57 12.19
CA ARG A 240 -0.43 -4.96 12.04
C ARG A 240 -0.96 -4.48 13.39
N GLU A 241 -0.95 -5.32 14.41
CA GLU A 241 -1.42 -5.03 15.76
C GLU A 241 -0.68 -3.83 16.34
N THR A 242 0.65 -3.82 16.26
CA THR A 242 1.47 -2.70 16.74
C THR A 242 1.07 -1.38 16.08
N ILE A 243 0.90 -1.40 14.75
CA ILE A 243 0.50 -0.21 13.98
C ILE A 243 -0.93 0.21 14.33
N THR A 244 -1.87 -0.74 14.44
CA THR A 244 -3.26 -0.43 14.78
C THR A 244 -3.42 0.06 16.20
N ASP A 245 -2.68 -0.51 17.15
CA ASP A 245 -2.69 -0.10 18.55
C ASP A 245 -2.23 1.34 18.69
N TYR A 246 -1.17 1.74 17.98
CA TYR A 246 -0.76 3.14 17.91
C TYR A 246 -1.88 4.04 17.37
N LEU A 247 -2.59 3.59 16.33
CA LEU A 247 -3.68 4.37 15.72
C LEU A 247 -4.95 4.45 16.60
N ILE A 248 -5.18 3.47 17.48
CA ILE A 248 -6.36 3.41 18.37
C ILE A 248 -6.08 4.11 19.71
N THR A 249 -4.91 3.89 20.30
CA THR A 249 -4.53 4.46 21.61
C THR A 249 -4.42 5.99 21.59
N ASP A 250 -4.01 6.58 20.46
CA ASP A 250 -3.95 8.03 20.26
C ASP A 250 -5.28 8.63 19.72
N ARG A 251 -6.42 7.93 19.84
CA ARG A 251 -7.74 8.52 19.54
C ARG A 251 -8.07 9.56 20.62
N PRO A 252 -8.48 10.79 20.27
CA PRO A 252 -8.87 11.77 21.29
C PRO A 252 -9.99 11.19 22.16
N ARG A 253 -9.75 11.14 23.48
CA ARG A 253 -10.79 10.83 24.49
C ARG A 253 -11.88 11.89 24.33
N GLY A 254 -13.01 11.54 23.73
CA GLY A 254 -14.06 12.53 23.41
C GLY A 254 -15.07 12.11 22.35
N TYR A 255 -14.85 10.99 21.65
CA TYR A 255 -15.85 10.41 20.73
C TYR A 255 -16.14 8.93 21.03
N GLY A 256 -16.11 8.57 22.32
CA GLY A 256 -16.63 7.31 22.83
C GLY A 256 -17.99 7.54 23.50
N LEU A 257 -18.84 6.53 23.49
CA LEU A 257 -20.24 6.47 23.99
C LEU A 257 -20.45 6.81 25.48
N GLU A 258 -19.55 7.53 26.13
CA GLU A 258 -19.64 7.92 27.55
C GLU A 258 -20.71 9.00 27.83
N TYR A 259 -21.47 9.43 26.82
CA TYR A 259 -22.62 10.34 26.96
C TYR A 259 -23.98 9.63 27.08
N TYR A 260 -23.98 8.31 27.29
CA TYR A 260 -25.18 7.56 27.62
C TYR A 260 -24.91 6.65 28.83
N MET A 261 -24.76 7.24 30.01
CA MET A 261 -25.22 6.70 31.30
C MET A 261 -25.49 7.86 32.27
#